data_AF-A0A161HJ97-F1
#
_entry.id   AF-A0A161HJ97-F1
#
_cell.length_a   1.000
_cell.length_b   1.000
_cell.length_c   1.000
_cell.angle_alpha   90.00
_cell.angle_beta   90.00
_cell.angle_gamma   90.00
#
_symmetry.space_group_name_H-M   'P 1'
#
loop_
_entity.id
_entity.type
_entity.pdbx_description
1 polymer ?
#
loop_
_entity_poly.entity_id
_entity_poly.type
_entity_poly.pdbx_seq_one_letter_code
_entity_poly.pdbx_strand_id
1 'polypeptide(L)'
;MTIEEAITRQLDSYHLLLELITRLHTLSSSKEVRQELADLIQRRIKEYDTATESLEIQIENHVSQTDPNRKRYLVSLDRIRENLRLAKVRFRKAQIQSKKNTELAWIKERELIFRPPREDDKSKSSTNGHSKDSGGSGKRELSTQDMLVSKSEDITAKLRHVHQMAQTEVVKSSLNIDELDYSTKTLRELEHKYSAFDVMLNGSQRLVRHLEEADKWDRIYMLASLGFLALVVAWILWRRIFKAPTMLVLWVMLKFFRLVRPSPSDIVNAKSSIFTAPVAETQEIAASAVSSSSELASASGTVLDSISSVTETADELIETLASVLSEAVSTAAETLLAATNRAEPLPVHNDL
;
A
#
# COMPACT_ATOMS: atom_id res chain seq x y z
N MET A 1 34.63 18.40 -10.27
CA MET A 1 33.76 18.75 -9.12
C MET A 1 34.25 18.00 -7.92
N THR A 2 34.65 18.71 -6.86
CA THR A 2 35.04 18.08 -5.60
C THR A 2 33.78 17.58 -4.88
N ILE A 3 33.91 16.51 -4.10
CA ILE A 3 32.78 15.92 -3.35
C ILE A 3 32.13 16.97 -2.43
N GLU A 4 32.92 17.91 -1.91
CA GLU A 4 32.43 18.99 -1.05
C GLU A 4 31.58 20.04 -1.79
N GLU A 5 31.91 20.34 -3.04
CA GLU A 5 31.11 21.22 -3.91
C GLU A 5 29.77 20.57 -4.26
N ALA A 6 29.74 19.25 -4.46
CA ALA A 6 28.51 18.51 -4.69
C ALA A 6 27.60 18.50 -3.44
N ILE A 7 28.17 18.33 -2.24
CA ILE A 7 27.42 18.37 -0.98
C ILE A 7 26.78 19.75 -0.73
N THR A 8 27.52 20.84 -0.96
CA THR A 8 27.02 22.21 -0.76
C THR A 8 25.91 22.54 -1.76
N ARG A 9 26.09 22.21 -3.04
CA ARG A 9 25.05 22.35 -4.06
C ARG A 9 23.78 21.57 -3.70
N GLN A 10 23.92 20.37 -3.15
CA GLN A 10 22.79 19.56 -2.72
C GLN A 10 22.06 20.21 -1.55
N LEU A 11 22.79 20.79 -0.60
CA LEU A 11 22.18 21.50 0.53
C LEU A 11 21.37 22.72 0.08
N ASP A 12 21.89 23.52 -0.85
CA ASP A 12 21.16 24.66 -1.42
C ASP A 12 19.90 24.21 -2.17
N SER A 13 19.99 23.10 -2.91
CA SER A 13 18.84 22.54 -3.60
C SER A 13 17.74 22.07 -2.65
N TYR A 14 18.09 21.60 -1.44
CA TYR A 14 17.16 21.24 -0.38
C TYR A 14 16.47 22.47 0.24
N HIS A 15 17.21 23.57 0.46
CA HIS A 15 16.62 24.81 0.95
C HIS A 15 15.58 25.38 -0.02
N LEU A 16 15.89 25.38 -1.33
CA LEU A 16 14.92 25.78 -2.35
C LEU A 16 13.69 24.85 -2.38
N LEU A 17 13.88 23.54 -2.20
CA LEU A 17 12.77 22.59 -2.06
C LEU A 17 11.87 22.93 -0.87
N LEU A 18 12.44 23.28 0.28
CA LEU A 18 11.67 23.66 1.46
C LEU A 18 10.90 24.96 1.25
N GLU A 19 11.49 25.94 0.58
CA GLU A 19 10.78 27.18 0.23
C GLU A 19 9.56 26.88 -0.65
N LEU A 20 9.73 26.05 -1.68
CA LEU A 20 8.63 25.65 -2.57
C LEU A 20 7.53 24.87 -1.83
N ILE A 21 7.90 23.94 -0.94
CA ILE A 21 6.94 23.20 -0.11
C ILE A 21 6.19 24.14 0.84
N THR A 22 6.88 25.15 1.39
CA THR A 22 6.27 26.15 2.28
C THR A 22 5.32 27.05 1.49
N ARG A 23 5.69 27.45 0.28
CA ARG A 23 4.82 28.16 -0.65
C ARG A 23 3.59 27.35 -1.05
N LEU A 24 3.73 26.04 -1.25
CA LEU A 24 2.58 25.14 -1.49
C LEU A 24 1.65 25.08 -0.27
N HIS A 25 2.21 25.09 0.94
CA HIS A 25 1.42 25.07 2.17
C HIS A 25 0.60 26.35 2.37
N THR A 26 1.14 27.52 2.00
CA THR A 26 0.44 28.81 2.14
C THR A 26 -0.48 29.13 0.96
N LEU A 27 -0.28 28.49 -0.20
CA LEU A 27 -1.10 28.72 -1.38
C LEU A 27 -2.46 28.03 -1.27
N SER A 28 -3.49 28.83 -1.01
CA SER A 28 -4.91 28.43 -1.06
C SER A 28 -5.61 28.85 -2.37
N SER A 29 -4.83 29.27 -3.37
CA SER A 29 -5.34 29.75 -4.67
C SER A 29 -5.65 28.61 -5.64
N SER A 30 -6.08 28.94 -6.87
CA SER A 30 -6.60 28.08 -7.94
C SER A 30 -5.89 26.72 -8.12
N LYS A 31 -6.67 25.71 -8.54
CA LYS A 31 -6.24 24.31 -8.64
C LYS A 31 -5.06 24.13 -9.59
N GLU A 32 -5.04 24.93 -10.66
CA GLU A 32 -4.05 24.93 -11.72
C GLU A 32 -2.67 25.31 -11.17
N VAL A 33 -2.57 26.44 -10.45
CA VAL A 33 -1.28 26.90 -9.86
C VAL A 33 -0.75 25.92 -8.81
N ARG A 34 -1.65 25.24 -8.07
CA ARG A 34 -1.24 24.19 -7.12
C ARG A 34 -0.67 22.95 -7.82
N GLN A 35 -1.26 22.56 -8.95
CA GLN A 35 -0.78 21.43 -9.75
C GLN A 35 0.58 21.74 -10.38
N GLU A 36 0.74 22.93 -10.98
CA GLU A 36 2.03 23.37 -11.52
C GLU A 36 3.14 23.39 -10.46
N LEU A 37 2.85 23.92 -9.27
CA LEU A 37 3.81 23.96 -8.17
C LEU A 37 4.12 22.53 -7.64
N ALA A 38 3.12 21.65 -7.59
CA ALA A 38 3.33 20.26 -7.21
C ALA A 38 4.21 19.52 -8.22
N ASP A 39 4.00 19.72 -9.51
CA ASP A 39 4.80 19.12 -10.59
C ASP A 39 6.24 19.64 -10.57
N LEU A 40 6.43 20.94 -10.29
CA LEU A 40 7.75 21.53 -10.10
C LEU A 40 8.46 20.91 -8.89
N ILE A 41 7.78 20.77 -7.75
CA ILE A 41 8.35 20.12 -6.56
C ILE A 41 8.70 18.66 -6.84
N GLN A 42 7.83 17.90 -7.52
CA GLN A 42 8.12 16.51 -7.88
C GLN A 42 9.34 16.39 -8.81
N ARG A 43 9.44 17.26 -9.82
CA ARG A 43 10.61 17.32 -10.70
C ARG A 43 11.88 17.60 -9.92
N ARG A 44 11.84 18.53 -8.97
CA ARG A 44 13.00 18.89 -8.15
C ARG A 44 13.36 17.82 -7.12
N ILE A 45 12.37 17.10 -6.55
CA ILE A 45 12.62 15.91 -5.72
C ILE A 45 13.32 14.83 -6.54
N LYS A 46 12.89 14.61 -7.78
CA LYS A 46 13.52 13.64 -8.69
C LYS A 46 14.95 14.04 -9.05
N GLU A 47 15.18 15.32 -9.36
CA GLU A 47 16.52 15.87 -9.59
C GLU A 47 17.42 15.67 -8.36
N TYR A 48 16.89 15.93 -7.16
CA TYR A 48 17.60 15.68 -5.91
C TYR A 48 17.95 14.20 -5.75
N ASP A 49 17.01 13.28 -6.00
CA ASP A 49 17.23 11.82 -5.95
C ASP A 49 18.38 11.40 -6.87
N THR A 50 18.33 11.83 -8.14
CA THR A 50 19.41 11.52 -9.12
C THR A 50 20.76 12.11 -8.70
N ALA A 51 20.76 13.29 -8.08
CA ALA A 51 21.98 13.88 -7.56
C ALA A 51 22.52 13.09 -6.35
N THR A 52 21.66 12.55 -5.48
CA THR A 52 22.10 11.68 -4.37
C THR A 52 22.72 10.38 -4.86
N GLU A 53 22.12 9.73 -5.87
CA GLU A 53 22.66 8.52 -6.48
C GLU A 53 24.00 8.79 -7.16
N SER A 54 24.12 9.90 -7.89
CA SER A 54 25.38 10.30 -8.52
C SER A 54 26.49 10.56 -7.49
N LEU A 55 26.15 11.13 -6.33
CA LEU A 55 27.08 11.41 -5.24
C LEU A 55 27.52 10.10 -4.55
N GLU A 56 26.61 9.15 -4.39
CA GLU A 56 26.92 7.81 -3.85
C GLU A 56 27.92 7.08 -4.75
N ILE A 57 27.69 7.09 -6.07
CA ILE A 57 28.61 6.52 -7.06
C ILE A 57 29.95 7.25 -7.05
N GLN A 58 29.95 8.59 -6.94
CA GLN A 58 31.18 9.38 -6.91
C GLN A 58 32.01 9.07 -5.65
N ILE A 59 31.37 8.89 -4.50
CA ILE A 59 32.05 8.51 -3.25
C ILE A 59 32.62 7.10 -3.36
N GLU A 60 31.87 6.14 -3.90
CA GLU A 60 32.34 4.75 -4.04
C GLU A 60 33.51 4.63 -5.04
N ASN A 61 33.50 5.40 -6.12
CA ASN A 61 34.56 5.38 -7.15
C ASN A 61 35.82 6.15 -6.76
N HIS A 62 35.69 7.30 -6.07
CA HIS A 62 36.84 8.17 -5.76
C HIS A 62 37.47 7.95 -4.39
N VAL A 63 36.78 7.30 -3.45
CA VAL A 63 37.25 7.17 -2.06
C VAL A 63 37.64 5.72 -1.77
N SER A 64 38.94 5.49 -1.66
CA SER A 64 39.47 4.15 -1.36
C SER A 64 39.08 3.73 0.06
N GLN A 65 39.00 2.43 0.33
CA GLN A 65 38.53 1.89 1.63
C GLN A 65 39.36 2.40 2.83
N THR A 66 40.58 2.87 2.60
CA THR A 66 41.55 3.28 3.62
C THR A 66 41.50 4.79 3.96
N ASP A 67 40.73 5.61 3.22
CA ASP A 67 40.75 7.06 3.41
C ASP A 67 40.02 7.51 4.71
N PRO A 68 40.65 8.33 5.57
CA PRO A 68 40.05 8.78 6.82
C PRO A 68 38.82 9.71 6.61
N ASN A 69 38.75 10.38 5.46
CA ASN A 69 37.63 11.27 5.10
C ASN A 69 36.40 10.50 4.59
N ARG A 70 36.53 9.22 4.22
CA ARG A 70 35.42 8.37 3.75
C ARG A 70 34.24 8.38 4.71
N LYS A 71 34.52 8.20 6.01
CA LYS A 71 33.50 8.20 7.06
C LYS A 71 32.71 9.52 7.11
N ARG A 72 33.37 10.66 6.88
CA ARG A 72 32.72 11.99 6.87
C ARG A 72 31.80 12.15 5.68
N TYR A 73 32.20 11.66 4.50
CA TYR A 73 31.36 11.69 3.31
C TYR A 73 30.15 10.75 3.44
N LEU A 74 30.33 9.56 4.02
CA LEU A 74 29.21 8.64 4.29
C LEU A 74 28.18 9.24 5.26
N VAL A 75 28.63 9.88 6.34
CA VAL A 75 27.73 10.60 7.28
C VAL A 75 27.00 11.74 6.56
N SER A 76 27.66 12.44 5.64
CA SER A 76 27.05 13.53 4.87
C SER A 76 26.01 13.01 3.87
N LEU A 77 26.28 11.88 3.21
CA LEU A 77 25.34 11.18 2.34
C LEU A 77 24.09 10.76 3.12
N ASP A 78 24.27 10.17 4.30
CA ASP A 78 23.14 9.71 5.11
C ASP A 78 22.25 10.88 5.57
N ARG A 79 22.85 12.03 5.92
CA ARG A 79 22.11 13.27 6.18
C ARG A 79 21.33 13.76 4.95
N ILE A 80 21.94 13.71 3.77
CA ILE A 80 21.31 14.11 2.50
C ILE A 80 20.12 13.19 2.17
N ARG A 81 20.26 11.88 2.42
CA ARG A 81 19.20 10.87 2.24
C ARG A 81 18.05 11.08 3.22
N GLU A 82 18.36 11.43 4.47
CA GLU A 82 17.35 11.78 5.47
C GLU A 82 16.62 13.08 5.09
N ASN A 83 17.34 14.10 4.61
CA ASN A 83 16.73 15.33 4.09
C ASN A 83 15.77 15.04 2.93
N LEU A 84 16.08 14.11 2.03
CA LEU A 84 15.18 13.68 0.96
C LEU A 84 13.91 13.01 1.51
N ARG A 85 14.05 12.10 2.49
CA ARG A 85 12.90 11.47 3.16
C ARG A 85 12.01 12.52 3.80
N LEU A 86 12.60 13.45 4.56
CA LEU A 86 11.90 14.55 5.21
C LEU A 86 11.18 15.44 4.19
N ALA A 87 11.83 15.78 3.08
CA ALA A 87 11.23 16.56 1.99
C ALA A 87 10.00 15.86 1.39
N LYS A 88 10.10 14.55 1.09
CA LYS A 88 8.99 13.74 0.56
C LYS A 88 7.79 13.71 1.53
N VAL A 89 8.04 13.53 2.82
CA VAL A 89 6.99 13.54 3.86
C VAL A 89 6.36 14.92 4.01
N ARG A 90 7.18 15.99 4.07
CA ARG A 90 6.69 17.37 4.16
C ARG A 90 5.87 17.78 2.94
N PHE A 91 6.28 17.36 1.75
CA PHE A 91 5.53 17.57 0.52
C PHE A 91 4.14 16.93 0.59
N ARG A 92 4.04 15.65 0.95
CA ARG A 92 2.75 14.96 1.10
C ARG A 92 1.84 15.67 2.13
N LYS A 93 2.43 16.08 3.26
CA LYS A 93 1.69 16.84 4.28
C LYS A 93 1.21 18.19 3.75
N ALA A 94 2.05 18.93 3.04
CA ALA A 94 1.72 20.21 2.43
C ALA A 94 0.62 20.09 1.37
N GLN A 95 0.64 19.04 0.54
CA GLN A 95 -0.42 18.77 -0.43
C GLN A 95 -1.77 18.54 0.25
N ILE A 96 -1.81 17.71 1.31
CA ILE A 96 -3.05 17.44 2.06
C ILE A 96 -3.55 18.72 2.73
N GLN A 97 -2.67 19.50 3.36
CA GLN A 97 -3.04 20.75 4.02
C GLN A 97 -3.54 21.80 3.04
N SER A 98 -2.88 21.97 1.89
CA SER A 98 -3.33 22.87 0.83
C SER A 98 -4.72 22.49 0.32
N LYS A 99 -4.98 21.19 0.08
CA LYS A 99 -6.32 20.69 -0.28
C LYS A 99 -7.36 21.06 0.78
N LYS A 100 -7.07 20.77 2.06
CA LYS A 100 -7.96 21.11 3.18
C LYS A 100 -8.23 22.61 3.26
N ASN A 101 -7.21 23.44 3.12
CA ASN A 101 -7.35 24.90 3.16
C ASN A 101 -8.25 25.41 2.03
N THR A 102 -8.16 24.81 0.85
CA THR A 102 -9.03 25.18 -0.29
C THR A 102 -10.48 24.75 -0.08
N GLU A 103 -10.71 23.56 0.48
CA GLU A 103 -12.06 23.11 0.85
C GLU A 103 -12.67 24.04 1.92
N LEU A 104 -11.87 24.44 2.92
CA LEU A 104 -12.30 25.41 3.94
C LEU A 104 -12.58 26.79 3.36
N ALA A 105 -11.76 27.25 2.40
CA ALA A 105 -12.00 28.52 1.70
C ALA A 105 -13.31 28.46 0.91
N TRP A 106 -13.56 27.37 0.17
CA TRP A 106 -14.81 27.16 -0.55
C TRP A 106 -16.03 27.11 0.36
N ILE A 107 -15.93 26.43 1.52
CA ILE A 107 -17.02 26.41 2.51
C ILE A 107 -17.31 27.82 3.02
N LYS A 108 -16.27 28.62 3.30
CA LYS A 108 -16.45 30.02 3.75
C LYS A 108 -17.07 30.90 2.68
N GLU A 109 -16.65 30.77 1.41
CA GLU A 109 -17.27 31.48 0.28
C GLU A 109 -18.75 31.10 0.14
N ARG A 110 -19.05 29.81 0.25
CA ARG A 110 -20.42 29.30 0.25
C ARG A 110 -21.22 29.89 1.42
N GLU A 111 -20.67 29.90 2.63
CA GLU A 111 -21.33 30.48 3.79
C GLU A 111 -21.63 31.97 3.60
N LEU A 112 -20.73 32.74 2.98
CA LEU A 112 -20.97 34.15 2.67
C LEU A 112 -22.12 34.36 1.68
N ILE A 113 -22.27 33.47 0.69
CA ILE A 113 -23.34 33.54 -0.32
C ILE A 113 -24.69 33.08 0.26
N PHE A 114 -24.68 32.01 1.05
CA PHE A 114 -25.90 31.42 1.64
C PHE A 114 -26.25 31.98 3.01
N ARG A 115 -25.51 33.00 3.51
CA ARG A 115 -25.84 33.66 4.76
C ARG A 115 -27.24 34.26 4.63
N PRO A 116 -28.26 33.74 5.35
CA PRO A 116 -29.56 34.36 5.34
C PRO A 116 -29.40 35.78 5.89
N PRO A 117 -30.09 36.80 5.34
CA PRO A 117 -30.18 38.10 5.96
C PRO A 117 -30.71 37.88 7.38
N ARG A 118 -29.82 38.03 8.35
CA ARG A 118 -30.15 37.92 9.76
C ARG A 118 -31.08 39.08 10.08
N GLU A 119 -32.25 38.80 10.64
CA GLU A 119 -33.24 39.83 11.02
C GLU A 119 -32.68 40.83 12.07
N ASP A 120 -31.55 40.48 12.69
CA ASP A 120 -30.73 41.30 13.59
C ASP A 120 -29.97 42.45 12.88
N ASP A 121 -29.87 42.47 11.55
CA ASP A 121 -29.30 43.59 10.76
C ASP A 121 -30.34 44.68 10.37
N LYS A 122 -31.58 44.62 10.88
CA LYS A 122 -32.53 45.76 10.77
C LYS A 122 -32.19 46.96 11.66
N SER A 123 -31.18 46.86 12.52
CA SER A 123 -30.86 47.92 13.49
C SER A 123 -29.73 48.88 13.08
N LYS A 124 -29.06 48.69 11.93
CA LYS A 124 -27.90 49.51 11.55
C LYS A 124 -27.84 50.03 10.11
N SER A 125 -28.90 49.88 9.32
CA SER A 125 -28.99 50.52 7.99
C SER A 125 -30.04 51.63 7.97
N SER A 126 -29.88 52.64 8.84
CA SER A 126 -30.52 53.94 8.68
C SER A 126 -29.60 54.85 7.88
N THR A 127 -29.81 54.95 6.57
CA THR A 127 -29.62 56.21 5.81
C THR A 127 -30.07 56.05 4.35
N ASN A 128 -30.97 56.96 3.96
CA ASN A 128 -31.38 57.35 2.60
C ASN A 128 -32.35 56.47 1.79
N GLY A 129 -33.54 57.06 1.53
CA GLY A 129 -34.18 56.97 0.20
C GLY A 129 -35.69 56.66 0.16
N HIS A 130 -36.52 57.70 0.03
CA HIS A 130 -37.71 57.81 -0.87
C HIS A 130 -38.58 56.54 -1.12
N SER A 131 -39.88 56.46 -0.83
CA SER A 131 -41.03 57.22 -1.43
C SER A 131 -42.32 56.75 -0.70
N LYS A 132 -43.20 57.59 -0.15
CA LYS A 132 -44.38 58.26 -0.75
C LYS A 132 -45.22 57.44 -1.77
N ASP A 133 -46.46 57.17 -1.33
CA ASP A 133 -47.74 57.46 -2.03
C ASP A 133 -48.48 56.37 -2.84
N SER A 134 -49.81 56.51 -2.82
CA SER A 134 -50.95 55.78 -3.43
C SER A 134 -51.55 54.64 -2.59
N GLY A 135 -52.77 54.70 -2.00
CA GLY A 135 -53.86 55.69 -2.10
C GLY A 135 -54.83 55.35 -3.24
N GLY A 136 -56.05 54.86 -2.92
CA GLY A 136 -57.18 54.94 -3.85
C GLY A 136 -58.23 53.81 -3.85
N SER A 137 -58.95 53.63 -2.73
CA SER A 137 -60.20 52.85 -2.68
C SER A 137 -61.36 53.67 -3.29
N GLY A 138 -62.04 53.15 -4.31
CA GLY A 138 -63.20 53.79 -4.93
C GLY A 138 -64.22 52.82 -5.53
N LYS A 139 -65.38 52.70 -4.86
CA LYS A 139 -66.72 52.37 -5.39
C LYS A 139 -67.13 50.89 -5.54
N ARG A 140 -67.67 50.35 -4.44
CA ARG A 140 -68.69 49.27 -4.37
C ARG A 140 -70.00 49.89 -4.89
N GLU A 141 -70.73 49.32 -5.85
CA GLU A 141 -71.92 48.48 -5.58
C GLU A 141 -72.44 47.68 -6.80
N LEU A 142 -71.75 47.66 -7.95
CA LEU A 142 -71.97 46.67 -9.04
C LEU A 142 -71.09 45.40 -8.88
N SER A 143 -70.44 45.29 -7.73
CA SER A 143 -69.19 44.58 -7.56
C SER A 143 -69.31 43.06 -7.39
N THR A 144 -70.47 42.45 -7.21
CA THR A 144 -70.54 41.01 -6.90
C THR A 144 -70.52 40.13 -8.14
N GLN A 145 -71.33 40.43 -9.15
CA GLN A 145 -71.38 39.68 -10.41
C GLN A 145 -70.08 39.85 -11.21
N ASP A 146 -69.58 41.07 -11.34
CA ASP A 146 -68.30 41.36 -12.02
C ASP A 146 -67.10 40.76 -11.28
N MET A 147 -67.14 40.71 -9.95
CA MET A 147 -66.12 40.01 -9.16
C MET A 147 -66.21 38.49 -9.27
N LEU A 148 -67.40 37.91 -9.52
CA LEU A 148 -67.52 36.49 -9.84
C LEU A 148 -66.94 36.20 -11.23
N VAL A 149 -67.28 37.00 -12.24
CA VAL A 149 -66.75 36.83 -13.61
C VAL A 149 -65.23 37.02 -13.63
N SER A 150 -64.71 38.06 -12.96
CA SER A 150 -63.27 38.28 -12.80
C SER A 150 -62.59 37.14 -12.05
N LYS A 151 -63.23 36.56 -11.01
CA LYS A 151 -62.68 35.38 -10.32
C LYS A 151 -62.65 34.14 -11.21
N SER A 152 -63.67 33.90 -12.04
CA SER A 152 -63.69 32.80 -13.00
C SER A 152 -62.66 32.99 -14.11
N GLU A 153 -62.46 34.23 -14.56
CA GLU A 153 -61.41 34.59 -15.51
C GLU A 153 -60.02 34.39 -14.90
N ASP A 154 -59.80 34.78 -13.64
CA ASP A 154 -58.57 34.54 -12.89
C ASP A 154 -58.29 33.04 -12.69
N ILE A 155 -59.32 32.24 -12.36
CA ILE A 155 -59.18 30.79 -12.24
C ILE A 155 -58.77 30.19 -13.60
N THR A 156 -59.40 30.66 -14.69
CA THR A 156 -59.07 30.20 -16.05
C THR A 156 -57.66 30.65 -16.46
N ALA A 157 -57.26 31.87 -16.10
CA ALA A 157 -55.90 32.40 -16.32
C ALA A 157 -54.86 31.58 -15.55
N LYS A 158 -55.16 31.22 -14.28
CA LYS A 158 -54.32 30.33 -13.47
C LYS A 158 -54.23 28.93 -14.05
N LEU A 159 -55.31 28.37 -14.56
CA LEU A 159 -55.29 27.05 -15.20
C LEU A 159 -54.43 27.07 -16.48
N ARG A 160 -54.56 28.11 -17.30
CA ARG A 160 -53.72 28.31 -18.49
C ARG A 160 -52.25 28.47 -18.11
N HIS A 161 -51.96 29.23 -17.05
CA HIS A 161 -50.61 29.40 -16.54
C HIS A 161 -50.03 28.07 -16.00
N VAL A 162 -50.80 27.31 -15.23
CA VAL A 162 -50.40 25.97 -14.75
C VAL A 162 -50.18 25.02 -15.92
N HIS A 163 -50.99 25.07 -16.96
CA HIS A 163 -50.80 24.26 -18.16
C HIS A 163 -49.50 24.65 -18.90
N GLN A 164 -49.24 25.95 -19.08
CA GLN A 164 -47.97 26.42 -19.63
C GLN A 164 -46.78 25.98 -18.75
N MET A 165 -46.92 26.05 -17.43
CA MET A 165 -45.90 25.61 -16.49
C MET A 165 -45.66 24.10 -16.55
N ALA A 166 -46.72 23.30 -16.60
CA ALA A 166 -46.64 21.85 -16.76
C ALA A 166 -45.97 21.46 -18.09
N GLN A 167 -46.26 22.17 -19.18
CA GLN A 167 -45.56 21.96 -20.46
C GLN A 167 -44.06 22.25 -20.33
N THR A 168 -43.67 23.32 -19.64
CA THR A 168 -42.25 23.62 -19.42
C THR A 168 -41.55 22.63 -18.48
N GLU A 169 -42.26 22.10 -17.48
CA GLU A 169 -41.73 21.09 -16.57
C GLU A 169 -41.55 19.74 -17.26
N VAL A 170 -42.47 19.37 -18.16
CA VAL A 170 -42.33 18.14 -18.97
C VAL A 170 -41.07 18.22 -19.84
N VAL A 171 -40.83 19.35 -20.52
CA VAL A 171 -39.60 19.55 -21.33
C VAL A 171 -38.34 19.47 -20.47
N LYS A 172 -38.37 20.02 -19.25
CA LYS A 172 -37.27 19.89 -18.29
C LYS A 172 -37.06 18.45 -17.83
N SER A 173 -38.14 17.70 -17.62
CA SER A 173 -38.07 16.29 -17.23
C SER A 173 -37.45 15.43 -18.32
N SER A 174 -37.84 15.61 -19.58
CA SER A 174 -37.22 14.89 -20.70
C SER A 174 -35.72 15.19 -20.81
N LEU A 175 -35.31 16.45 -20.65
CA LEU A 175 -33.90 16.83 -20.72
C LEU A 175 -33.09 16.23 -19.55
N ASN A 176 -33.69 16.16 -18.35
CA ASN A 176 -33.05 15.52 -17.20
C ASN A 176 -32.93 14.00 -17.37
N ILE A 177 -33.88 13.34 -18.04
CA ILE A 177 -33.81 11.92 -18.39
C ILE A 177 -32.67 11.68 -19.38
N ASP A 178 -32.50 12.55 -20.38
CA ASP A 178 -31.41 12.45 -21.35
C ASP A 178 -30.03 12.62 -20.68
N GLU A 179 -29.91 13.55 -19.72
CA GLU A 179 -28.67 13.74 -18.95
C GLU A 179 -28.38 12.54 -18.04
N LEU A 180 -29.41 11.95 -17.40
CA LEU A 180 -29.27 10.72 -16.63
C LEU A 180 -28.82 9.55 -17.50
N ASP A 181 -29.36 9.42 -18.71
CA ASP A 181 -28.94 8.39 -19.66
C ASP A 181 -27.50 8.63 -20.16
N TYR A 182 -27.12 9.88 -20.41
CA TYR A 182 -25.75 10.24 -20.77
C TYR A 182 -24.75 9.94 -19.65
N SER A 183 -25.09 10.29 -18.41
CA SER A 183 -24.30 9.98 -17.23
C SER A 183 -24.18 8.46 -17.02
N THR A 184 -25.27 7.72 -17.26
CA THR A 184 -25.28 6.24 -17.18
C THR A 184 -24.41 5.62 -18.27
N LYS A 185 -24.46 6.13 -19.51
CA LYS A 185 -23.58 5.70 -20.61
C LYS A 185 -22.12 5.98 -20.30
N THR A 186 -21.82 7.16 -19.75
CA THR A 186 -20.48 7.54 -19.32
C THR A 186 -19.97 6.61 -18.21
N LEU A 187 -20.81 6.27 -17.22
CA LEU A 187 -20.49 5.31 -16.18
C LEU A 187 -20.20 3.92 -16.73
N ARG A 188 -20.98 3.43 -17.70
CA ARG A 188 -20.71 2.16 -18.40
C ARG A 188 -19.40 2.20 -19.17
N GLU A 189 -19.09 3.31 -19.85
CA GLU A 189 -17.80 3.45 -20.55
C GLU A 189 -16.62 3.44 -19.55
N LEU A 190 -16.77 4.10 -18.40
CA LEU A 190 -15.79 4.07 -17.33
C LEU A 190 -15.61 2.65 -16.76
N GLU A 191 -16.70 1.91 -16.55
CA GLU A 191 -16.67 0.52 -16.12
C GLU A 191 -15.92 -0.37 -17.13
N HIS A 192 -16.18 -0.21 -18.42
CA HIS A 192 -15.44 -0.91 -19.47
C HIS A 192 -13.94 -0.56 -19.48
N LYS A 193 -13.59 0.73 -19.33
CA LYS A 193 -12.18 1.15 -19.22
C LYS A 193 -11.53 0.56 -17.97
N TYR A 194 -12.24 0.51 -16.85
CA TYR A 194 -11.72 -0.06 -15.61
C TYR A 194 -11.53 -1.58 -15.71
N SER A 195 -12.45 -2.29 -16.35
CA SER A 195 -12.31 -3.72 -16.66
C SER A 195 -11.11 -3.99 -17.57
N ALA A 196 -10.90 -3.18 -18.61
CA ALA A 196 -9.72 -3.28 -19.47
C ALA A 196 -8.41 -3.04 -18.70
N PHE A 197 -8.40 -2.07 -17.78
CA PHE A 197 -7.26 -1.83 -16.89
C PHE A 197 -7.00 -3.00 -15.93
N ASP A 198 -8.04 -3.63 -15.41
CA ASP A 198 -7.90 -4.80 -14.53
C ASP A 198 -7.26 -5.99 -15.27
N VAL A 199 -7.67 -6.24 -16.51
CA VAL A 199 -7.03 -7.25 -17.37
C VAL A 199 -5.56 -6.92 -17.62
N MET A 200 -5.22 -5.66 -17.91
CA MET A 200 -3.83 -5.22 -18.08
C MET A 200 -3.01 -5.34 -16.78
N LEU A 201 -3.58 -4.97 -15.63
CA LEU A 201 -2.92 -5.07 -14.33
C LEU A 201 -2.68 -6.52 -13.93
N ASN A 202 -3.66 -7.39 -14.17
CA ASN A 202 -3.52 -8.82 -13.95
C ASN A 202 -2.45 -9.42 -14.88
N GLY A 203 -2.41 -8.99 -16.14
CA GLY A 203 -1.34 -9.33 -17.09
C GLY A 203 0.05 -8.87 -16.59
N SER A 204 0.16 -7.63 -16.11
CA SER A 204 1.39 -7.10 -15.53
C SER A 204 1.80 -7.85 -14.26
N GLN A 205 0.88 -8.17 -13.36
CA GLN A 205 1.16 -8.94 -12.15
C GLN A 205 1.62 -10.36 -12.49
N ARG A 206 1.01 -10.99 -13.50
CA ARG A 206 1.41 -12.30 -13.97
C ARG A 206 2.82 -12.27 -14.55
N LEU A 207 3.16 -11.27 -15.37
CA LEU A 207 4.52 -11.08 -15.86
C LEU A 207 5.52 -10.85 -14.73
N VAL A 208 5.18 -9.99 -13.76
CA VAL A 208 6.03 -9.73 -12.59
C VAL A 208 6.22 -11.00 -11.76
N ARG A 209 5.17 -11.79 -11.54
CA ARG A 209 5.26 -13.09 -10.85
C ARG A 209 6.14 -14.08 -11.60
N HIS A 210 6.01 -14.18 -12.92
CA HIS A 210 6.88 -15.03 -13.73
C HIS A 210 8.34 -14.59 -13.65
N LEU A 211 8.61 -13.27 -13.63
CA LEU A 211 9.96 -12.74 -13.47
C LEU A 211 10.51 -13.01 -12.07
N GLU A 212 9.68 -12.83 -11.04
CA GLU A 212 10.04 -13.09 -9.64
C GLU A 212 10.30 -14.58 -9.39
N GLU A 213 9.49 -15.46 -9.96
CA GLU A 213 9.65 -16.91 -9.83
C GLU A 213 10.90 -17.40 -10.57
N ALA A 214 11.19 -16.87 -11.76
CA ALA A 214 12.43 -17.17 -12.50
C ALA A 214 13.68 -16.76 -11.69
N ASP A 215 13.69 -15.56 -11.12
CA ASP A 215 14.79 -15.06 -10.28
C ASP A 215 14.95 -15.86 -8.97
N LYS A 216 13.84 -16.34 -8.38
CA LYS A 216 13.87 -17.15 -7.16
C LYS A 216 14.55 -18.49 -7.39
N TRP A 217 14.17 -19.20 -8.46
CA TRP A 217 14.76 -20.50 -8.76
C TRP A 217 16.25 -20.38 -9.10
N ASP A 218 16.65 -19.36 -9.87
CA ASP A 218 18.07 -19.12 -10.18
C ASP A 218 18.90 -18.87 -8.91
N ARG A 219 18.39 -18.05 -7.98
CA ARG A 219 19.02 -17.84 -6.66
C ARG A 219 19.13 -19.12 -5.83
N ILE A 220 18.11 -19.97 -5.87
CA ILE A 220 18.10 -21.24 -5.14
C ILE A 220 19.14 -22.20 -5.73
N TYR A 221 19.25 -22.30 -7.06
CA TYR A 221 20.26 -23.14 -7.72
C TYR A 221 21.68 -22.67 -7.42
N MET A 222 21.93 -21.35 -7.49
CA MET A 222 23.20 -20.75 -7.07
C MET A 222 23.52 -21.10 -5.62
N LEU A 223 22.58 -20.92 -4.69
CA LEU A 223 22.78 -21.20 -3.26
C LEU A 223 22.97 -22.69 -2.97
N ALA A 224 22.23 -23.57 -3.65
CA ALA A 224 22.35 -25.02 -3.53
C ALA A 224 23.72 -25.51 -4.01
N SER A 225 24.24 -24.96 -5.12
CA SER A 225 25.57 -25.28 -5.62
C SER A 225 26.68 -24.85 -4.65
N LEU A 226 26.56 -23.64 -4.09
CA LEU A 226 27.50 -23.12 -3.09
C LEU A 226 27.41 -23.91 -1.78
N GLY A 227 26.20 -24.28 -1.35
CA GLY A 227 25.96 -25.12 -0.18
C GLY A 227 26.54 -26.52 -0.34
N PHE A 228 26.38 -27.13 -1.52
CA PHE A 228 26.98 -28.43 -1.82
C PHE A 228 28.51 -28.36 -1.80
N LEU A 229 29.10 -27.33 -2.41
CA LEU A 229 30.55 -27.10 -2.34
C LEU A 229 31.01 -26.90 -0.90
N ALA A 230 30.33 -26.07 -0.12
CA ALA A 230 30.65 -25.83 1.28
C ALA A 230 30.54 -27.10 2.11
N LEU A 231 29.53 -27.95 1.85
CA LEU A 231 29.36 -29.24 2.50
C LEU A 231 30.50 -30.20 2.15
N VAL A 232 30.92 -30.26 0.89
CA VAL A 232 32.08 -31.07 0.46
C VAL A 232 33.38 -30.57 1.10
N VAL A 233 33.59 -29.25 1.15
CA VAL A 233 34.73 -28.64 1.81
C VAL A 233 34.70 -28.92 3.32
N ALA A 234 33.54 -28.76 3.96
CA ALA A 234 33.35 -29.07 5.38
C ALA A 234 33.56 -30.56 5.66
N TRP A 235 33.12 -31.44 4.77
CA TRP A 235 33.34 -32.89 4.85
C TRP A 235 34.84 -33.23 4.76
N ILE A 236 35.55 -32.61 3.82
CA ILE A 236 37.00 -32.75 3.67
C ILE A 236 37.72 -32.20 4.91
N LEU A 237 37.33 -31.03 5.42
CA LEU A 237 37.90 -30.44 6.63
C LEU A 237 37.61 -31.30 7.86
N TRP A 238 36.41 -31.85 7.97
CA TRP A 238 36.06 -32.77 9.05
C TRP A 238 36.93 -34.03 9.01
N ARG A 239 37.07 -34.63 7.82
CA ARG A 239 37.83 -35.86 7.64
C ARG A 239 39.35 -35.66 7.75
N ARG A 240 39.86 -34.51 7.29
CA ARG A 240 41.29 -34.21 7.19
C ARG A 240 41.78 -33.40 8.38
N ILE A 241 41.14 -32.26 8.63
CA ILE A 241 41.56 -31.23 9.57
C ILE A 241 40.94 -31.40 10.94
N PHE A 242 39.82 -32.08 11.17
CA PHE A 242 39.34 -32.21 12.55
C PHE A 242 40.10 -33.30 13.30
N LYS A 243 40.36 -34.47 12.70
CA LYS A 243 40.92 -35.59 13.47
C LYS A 243 42.35 -35.37 14.00
N ALA A 244 43.21 -34.65 13.26
CA ALA A 244 44.62 -34.47 13.64
C ALA A 244 44.87 -33.30 14.63
N PRO A 245 44.45 -32.06 14.36
CA PRO A 245 44.63 -30.95 15.28
C PRO A 245 43.63 -30.96 16.43
N THR A 246 42.44 -31.58 16.38
CA THR A 246 41.67 -31.75 17.63
C THR A 246 42.40 -32.70 18.56
N MET A 247 43.01 -33.77 18.06
CA MET A 247 43.83 -34.66 18.89
C MET A 247 45.09 -33.94 19.43
N LEU A 248 45.75 -33.10 18.62
CA LEU A 248 46.91 -32.31 19.06
C LEU A 248 46.52 -31.19 20.03
N VAL A 249 45.46 -30.43 19.75
CA VAL A 249 44.94 -29.36 20.63
C VAL A 249 44.45 -29.96 21.94
N LEU A 250 43.75 -31.10 21.92
CA LEU A 250 43.34 -31.78 23.15
C LEU A 250 44.56 -32.33 23.90
N TRP A 251 45.59 -32.84 23.22
CA TRP A 251 46.83 -33.27 23.87
C TRP A 251 47.63 -32.11 24.49
N VAL A 252 47.75 -30.98 23.78
CA VAL A 252 48.41 -29.75 24.28
C VAL A 252 47.59 -29.12 25.41
N MET A 253 46.27 -29.01 25.26
CA MET A 253 45.38 -28.50 26.31
C MET A 253 45.39 -29.42 27.53
N LEU A 254 45.35 -30.74 27.38
CA LEU A 254 45.41 -31.67 28.50
C LEU A 254 46.79 -31.68 29.16
N LYS A 255 47.87 -31.47 28.40
CA LYS A 255 49.23 -31.34 28.93
C LYS A 255 49.42 -30.02 29.68
N PHE A 256 48.92 -28.91 29.13
CA PHE A 256 48.86 -27.62 29.83
C PHE A 256 47.98 -27.70 31.07
N PHE A 257 46.81 -28.34 30.99
CA PHE A 257 45.92 -28.53 32.13
C PHE A 257 46.51 -29.45 33.20
N ARG A 258 47.29 -30.48 32.81
CA ARG A 258 48.04 -31.32 33.76
C ARG A 258 49.24 -30.59 34.37
N LEU A 259 49.81 -29.60 33.68
CA LEU A 259 50.88 -28.74 34.20
C LEU A 259 50.34 -27.61 35.10
N VAL A 260 49.10 -27.17 34.87
CA VAL A 260 48.40 -26.10 35.61
C VAL A 260 47.49 -26.64 36.72
N ARG A 261 47.30 -27.96 36.82
CA ARG A 261 46.63 -28.58 37.98
C ARG A 261 47.70 -28.90 39.05
N PRO A 262 47.68 -28.24 40.23
CA PRO A 262 48.57 -28.64 41.30
C PRO A 262 48.22 -30.07 41.77
N SER A 263 49.26 -30.85 42.06
CA SER A 263 49.18 -32.19 42.65
C SER A 263 48.31 -32.18 43.92
N PRO A 264 47.34 -33.09 44.08
CA PRO A 264 46.55 -33.21 45.31
C PRO A 264 47.29 -34.05 46.36
N SER A 265 48.56 -33.75 46.64
CA SER A 265 49.32 -34.43 47.71
C SER A 265 49.31 -33.68 49.05
N ASP A 266 48.81 -32.44 49.12
CA ASP A 266 48.92 -31.60 50.32
C ASP A 266 47.58 -31.31 51.01
N ILE A 267 46.54 -32.12 50.76
CA ILE A 267 45.24 -32.01 51.46
C ILE A 267 44.93 -33.33 52.19
N VAL A 268 45.89 -33.82 52.97
CA VAL A 268 45.66 -34.88 53.97
C VAL A 268 46.27 -34.43 55.30
N ASN A 269 45.79 -33.32 55.85
CA ASN A 269 45.92 -33.00 57.28
C ASN A 269 45.01 -31.83 57.69
N ALA A 270 43.70 -32.06 57.58
CA ALA A 270 42.71 -31.36 58.39
C ALA A 270 41.56 -32.33 58.66
N LYS A 271 41.75 -33.19 59.67
CA LYS A 271 40.73 -34.06 60.24
C LYS A 271 39.96 -33.31 61.32
N SER A 272 38.65 -33.26 61.16
CA SER A 272 37.60 -33.54 62.18
C SER A 272 36.30 -32.90 61.65
N SER A 273 35.14 -33.53 61.56
CA SER A 273 34.66 -34.76 62.19
C SER A 273 33.29 -35.12 61.63
N ILE A 274 33.08 -36.42 61.33
CA ILE A 274 31.90 -37.23 61.72
C ILE A 274 30.56 -36.83 61.06
N PHE A 275 29.96 -37.62 60.16
CA PHE A 275 29.28 -38.89 60.49
C PHE A 275 29.04 -39.78 59.24
N THR A 276 29.41 -41.06 59.39
CA THR A 276 28.91 -42.33 58.78
C THR A 276 28.86 -42.58 57.27
N ALA A 277 29.62 -43.62 56.89
CA ALA A 277 29.28 -44.61 55.86
C ALA A 277 28.63 -45.85 56.57
N PRO A 278 28.37 -47.01 55.92
CA PRO A 278 28.01 -47.36 54.54
C PRO A 278 26.78 -48.31 54.50
N VAL A 279 26.34 -48.80 53.32
CA VAL A 279 25.99 -50.22 53.01
C VAL A 279 25.17 -50.32 51.71
N ALA A 280 25.40 -51.42 51.02
CA ALA A 280 25.09 -51.78 49.64
C ALA A 280 23.60 -51.98 49.27
N GLU A 281 23.32 -51.69 47.99
CA GLU A 281 22.51 -52.47 47.03
C GLU A 281 21.05 -52.85 47.40
N THR A 282 20.06 -52.17 46.80
CA THR A 282 18.81 -52.79 46.29
C THR A 282 18.14 -51.91 45.24
N GLN A 283 17.52 -52.58 44.26
CA GLN A 283 16.75 -52.06 43.13
C GLN A 283 15.44 -51.36 43.54
N GLU A 284 14.99 -50.45 42.66
CA GLU A 284 13.66 -49.79 42.57
C GLU A 284 13.25 -48.95 43.81
N ILE A 285 12.86 -47.68 43.68
CA ILE A 285 11.63 -47.20 43.02
C ILE A 285 11.83 -45.72 42.70
N ALA A 286 11.34 -45.31 41.53
CA ALA A 286 11.20 -43.93 41.10
C ALA A 286 10.34 -43.10 42.06
N ALA A 287 10.86 -41.94 42.49
CA ALA A 287 10.05 -40.75 42.75
C ALA A 287 10.95 -39.52 42.85
N SER A 288 10.66 -38.54 42.00
CA SER A 288 11.09 -37.13 42.12
C SER A 288 12.54 -36.79 41.76
N ALA A 289 12.88 -36.95 40.47
CA ALA A 289 13.77 -36.01 39.77
C ALA A 289 13.54 -35.95 38.24
N VAL A 290 12.40 -36.45 37.75
CA VAL A 290 11.96 -36.32 36.35
C VAL A 290 10.72 -35.43 36.29
N SER A 291 10.94 -34.13 36.39
CA SER A 291 9.93 -33.14 36.07
C SER A 291 10.62 -31.97 35.41
N SER A 292 11.02 -32.17 34.14
CA SER A 292 11.30 -31.11 33.15
C SER A 292 11.62 -31.62 31.73
N SER A 293 11.64 -32.93 31.43
CA SER A 293 12.12 -33.39 30.11
C SER A 293 11.30 -34.48 29.41
N SER A 294 10.06 -34.76 29.82
CA SER A 294 9.24 -35.84 29.22
C SER A 294 7.91 -35.39 28.59
N GLU A 295 7.74 -34.11 28.24
CA GLU A 295 6.56 -33.65 27.48
C GLU A 295 6.83 -33.39 25.98
N LEU A 296 8.07 -33.55 25.48
CA LEU A 296 8.36 -33.31 24.06
C LEU A 296 8.36 -34.57 23.18
N ALA A 297 8.32 -35.78 23.75
CA ALA A 297 8.33 -37.01 22.96
C ALA A 297 6.92 -37.42 22.46
N SER A 298 5.86 -37.10 23.22
CA SER A 298 4.47 -37.44 22.85
C SER A 298 3.83 -36.43 21.90
N ALA A 299 4.43 -35.24 21.73
CA ALA A 299 3.95 -34.22 20.77
C ALA A 299 4.48 -34.44 19.35
N SER A 300 5.50 -35.29 19.16
CA SER A 300 6.06 -35.58 17.83
C SER A 300 5.30 -36.69 17.08
N GLY A 301 4.56 -37.56 17.78
CA GLY A 301 3.74 -38.60 17.15
C GLY A 301 2.43 -38.09 16.54
N THR A 302 1.81 -37.08 17.16
CA THR A 302 0.52 -36.52 16.73
C THR A 302 0.63 -35.57 15.54
N VAL A 303 1.77 -34.90 15.36
CA VAL A 303 2.03 -34.04 14.20
C VAL A 303 2.35 -34.84 12.94
N LEU A 304 2.97 -36.02 13.04
CA LEU A 304 3.22 -36.90 11.89
C LEU A 304 1.95 -37.60 11.38
N ASP A 305 1.03 -37.96 12.28
CA ASP A 305 -0.28 -38.52 11.95
C ASP A 305 -1.22 -37.45 11.32
N SER A 306 -1.10 -36.19 11.77
CA SER A 306 -1.81 -35.05 11.19
C SER A 306 -1.26 -34.61 9.82
N ILE A 307 0.01 -34.88 9.52
CA ILE A 307 0.62 -34.57 8.22
C ILE A 307 0.33 -35.68 7.19
N SER A 308 0.21 -36.93 7.64
CA SER A 308 -0.15 -38.06 6.77
C SER A 308 -1.63 -37.99 6.32
N SER A 309 -2.54 -37.60 7.22
CA SER A 309 -3.96 -37.39 6.88
C SER A 309 -4.21 -36.16 5.99
N VAL A 310 -3.34 -35.14 6.05
CA VAL A 310 -3.41 -33.97 5.14
C VAL A 310 -2.83 -34.28 3.75
N THR A 311 -1.91 -35.24 3.64
CA THR A 311 -1.36 -35.64 2.34
C THR A 311 -2.28 -36.59 1.60
N GLU A 312 -2.97 -37.50 2.30
CA GLU A 312 -3.97 -38.39 1.71
C GLU A 312 -5.24 -37.62 1.23
N THR A 313 -5.66 -36.59 1.97
CA THR A 313 -6.76 -35.70 1.54
C THR A 313 -6.37 -34.74 0.43
N ALA A 314 -5.08 -34.40 0.27
CA ALA A 314 -4.62 -33.58 -0.85
C ALA A 314 -4.63 -34.38 -2.16
N ASP A 315 -4.24 -35.66 -2.13
CA ASP A 315 -4.26 -36.51 -3.32
C ASP A 315 -5.70 -36.81 -3.80
N GLU A 316 -6.66 -37.00 -2.88
CA GLU A 316 -8.08 -37.18 -3.21
C GLU A 316 -8.72 -35.90 -3.80
N LEU A 317 -8.28 -34.71 -3.34
CA LEU A 317 -8.72 -33.43 -3.90
C LEU A 317 -8.10 -33.11 -5.26
N ILE A 318 -6.86 -33.58 -5.50
CA ILE A 318 -6.21 -33.44 -6.81
C ILE A 318 -6.86 -34.37 -7.84
N GLU A 319 -7.25 -35.59 -7.44
CA GLU A 319 -7.94 -36.54 -8.31
C GLU A 319 -9.37 -36.10 -8.65
N THR A 320 -10.10 -35.52 -7.67
CA THR A 320 -11.43 -34.94 -7.91
C THR A 320 -11.37 -33.63 -8.73
N LEU A 321 -10.33 -32.81 -8.60
CA LEU A 321 -10.14 -31.65 -9.48
C LEU A 321 -9.73 -32.07 -10.90
N ALA A 322 -8.94 -33.12 -11.05
CA ALA A 322 -8.57 -33.66 -12.35
C ALA A 322 -9.78 -34.26 -13.09
N SER A 323 -10.67 -34.97 -12.38
CA SER A 323 -11.88 -35.52 -12.98
C SER A 323 -12.87 -34.42 -13.39
N VAL A 324 -13.10 -33.41 -12.54
CA VAL A 324 -13.95 -32.25 -12.86
C VAL A 324 -13.38 -31.43 -14.01
N LEU A 325 -12.05 -31.27 -14.09
CA LEU A 325 -11.42 -30.57 -15.21
C LEU A 325 -11.53 -31.38 -16.51
N SER A 326 -11.41 -32.71 -16.46
CA SER A 326 -11.59 -33.57 -17.63
C SER A 326 -13.03 -33.57 -18.14
N GLU A 327 -14.01 -33.51 -17.23
CA GLU A 327 -15.44 -33.45 -17.55
C GLU A 327 -15.87 -32.07 -18.05
N ALA A 328 -15.27 -31.00 -17.53
CA ALA A 328 -15.45 -29.64 -18.04
C ALA A 328 -14.81 -29.44 -19.42
N VAL A 329 -13.66 -30.08 -19.68
CA VAL A 329 -12.98 -30.03 -20.98
C VAL A 329 -13.72 -30.87 -22.02
N SER A 330 -14.29 -32.02 -21.65
CA SER A 330 -15.10 -32.82 -22.58
C SER A 330 -16.42 -32.12 -22.94
N THR A 331 -17.11 -31.51 -21.97
CA THR A 331 -18.33 -30.72 -22.23
C THR A 331 -18.04 -29.43 -23.00
N ALA A 332 -16.90 -28.77 -22.77
CA ALA A 332 -16.45 -27.64 -23.59
C ALA A 332 -16.09 -28.07 -25.03
N ALA A 333 -15.51 -29.26 -25.21
CA ALA A 333 -15.20 -29.80 -26.53
C ALA A 333 -16.47 -30.21 -27.31
N GLU A 334 -17.46 -30.80 -26.65
CA GLU A 334 -18.76 -31.13 -27.26
C GLU A 334 -19.55 -29.86 -27.64
N THR A 335 -19.50 -28.81 -26.83
CA THR A 335 -20.15 -27.53 -27.14
C THR A 335 -19.47 -26.78 -28.28
N LEU A 336 -18.13 -26.87 -28.40
CA LEU A 336 -17.39 -26.33 -29.54
C LEU A 336 -17.63 -27.13 -30.83
N LEU A 337 -17.76 -28.45 -30.75
CA LEU A 337 -18.12 -29.29 -31.90
C LEU A 337 -19.58 -29.06 -32.35
N ALA A 338 -20.50 -28.81 -31.42
CA ALA A 338 -21.86 -28.42 -31.74
C ALA A 338 -21.95 -27.01 -32.37
N ALA A 339 -21.07 -26.09 -31.96
CA ALA A 339 -20.96 -24.75 -32.54
C ALA A 339 -20.33 -24.78 -33.94
N THR A 340 -19.35 -25.65 -34.18
CA THR A 340 -18.67 -25.74 -35.49
C THR A 340 -19.54 -26.42 -36.57
N ASN A 341 -20.35 -27.42 -36.21
CA ASN A 341 -21.29 -28.06 -37.15
C ASN A 341 -22.50 -27.19 -37.54
N ARG A 342 -22.70 -26.03 -36.90
CA ARG A 342 -23.79 -25.09 -37.23
C ARG A 342 -23.37 -24.01 -38.23
N ALA A 343 -22.11 -24.00 -38.66
CA ALA A 343 -21.58 -23.07 -39.66
C ALA A 343 -21.37 -23.79 -41.00
N GLU A 344 -22.45 -24.25 -41.63
CA GLU A 344 -22.42 -24.55 -43.08
C GLU A 344 -22.65 -23.24 -43.88
N PRO A 345 -21.95 -23.04 -45.01
CA PRO A 345 -21.92 -21.75 -45.71
C PRO A 345 -23.03 -21.67 -46.77
N LEU A 346 -23.72 -20.53 -46.82
CA LEU A 346 -24.63 -20.17 -47.92
C LEU A 346 -23.96 -19.16 -48.87
N PRO A 347 -24.44 -19.06 -50.13
CA PRO A 347 -23.62 -19.29 -51.32
C PRO A 347 -22.96 -18.04 -51.87
N VAL A 348 -21.81 -18.25 -52.51
CA VAL A 348 -21.15 -17.31 -53.39
C VAL A 348 -22.00 -17.15 -54.65
N HIS A 349 -22.68 -16.02 -54.79
CA HIS A 349 -23.04 -15.49 -56.10
C HIS A 349 -21.80 -14.76 -56.63
N ASN A 350 -21.08 -15.41 -57.54
CA ASN A 350 -20.16 -14.74 -58.45
C ASN A 350 -20.81 -14.80 -59.83
N ASP A 351 -20.96 -13.64 -60.45
CA ASP A 351 -20.97 -13.54 -61.90
C ASP A 351 -19.60 -14.06 -62.39
N LEU A 352 -19.59 -15.32 -62.84
CA LEU A 352 -19.00 -15.87 -64.07
C LEU A 352 -18.81 -17.39 -63.96
#